data_AF-U2HPE2-F1
#
_entry.id   AF-U2HPE2-F1
#
_cell.length_a   1.000
_cell.length_b   1.000
_cell.length_c   1.000
_cell.angle_alpha   90.00
_cell.angle_beta   90.00
_cell.angle_gamma   90.00
#
_symmetry.space_group_name_H-M   'P 1'
#
loop_
_entity.id
_entity.type
_entity.pdbx_description
1 polymer ?
#
loop_
_entity_poly.entity_id
_entity_poly.type
_entity_poly.pdbx_seq_one_letter_code
_entity_poly.pdbx_strand_id
1 'polypeptide(L)' 'MAWFELTGSSPIAPSNYTFRNSPPTCGGQDQICAVQANNVGGQPDLTPALKDEMITALHDGVESTNVKLRDR' A
#
# COMPACT_ATOMS: atom_id res chain seq x y z
N MET A 1 2.16 -13.43 -1.01
CA MET A 1 1.66 -12.04 -1.09
C MET A 1 2.35 -11.34 -2.26
N ALA A 2 1.69 -10.34 -2.83
CA ALA A 2 2.21 -9.53 -3.93
C ALA A 2 2.23 -8.05 -3.54
N TRP A 3 3.06 -7.26 -4.22
CA TRP A 3 3.08 -5.82 -4.05
C TRP A 3 2.07 -5.16 -4.96
N PHE A 4 1.45 -4.12 -4.43
CA PHE A 4 0.42 -3.36 -5.10
C PHE A 4 0.76 -1.89 -4.93
N GLU A 5 1.13 -1.22 -6.01
CA GLU A 5 1.48 0.20 -6.02
C GLU A 5 0.22 1.03 -6.20
N LEU A 6 0.03 2.02 -5.33
CA LEU A 6 -1.07 2.96 -5.40
C LEU A 6 -0.80 3.97 -6.53
N THR A 7 -1.51 3.78 -7.64
CA THR A 7 -1.48 4.67 -8.80
C THR A 7 -2.69 5.60 -8.86
N GLY A 8 -3.77 5.27 -8.16
CA GLY A 8 -4.96 6.11 -8.05
C GLY A 8 -4.98 7.01 -6.80
N SER A 9 -6.12 7.66 -6.60
CA SER A 9 -6.27 8.70 -5.56
C SER A 9 -6.66 8.17 -4.18
N SER A 10 -7.12 6.92 -4.07
CA SER A 10 -7.68 6.38 -2.82
C SER A 10 -7.01 5.07 -2.41
N PRO A 11 -6.25 5.05 -1.30
CA PRO A 11 -5.58 3.85 -0.78
C PRO A 11 -6.54 2.79 -0.22
N ILE A 12 -7.79 3.16 0.06
CA ILE A 12 -8.79 2.21 0.56
C ILE A 12 -9.54 1.46 -0.55
N ALA A 13 -9.28 1.81 -1.81
CA ALA A 13 -9.94 1.23 -2.97
C ALA A 13 -8.96 0.29 -3.71
N PRO A 14 -9.21 -1.03 -3.71
CA PRO A 14 -8.32 -2.02 -4.34
C PRO A 14 -8.08 -1.76 -5.83
N SER A 15 -9.05 -1.16 -6.52
CA SER A 15 -8.96 -0.80 -7.94
C SER A 15 -7.96 0.30 -8.26
N ASN A 16 -7.51 1.08 -7.26
CA ASN A 16 -6.47 2.12 -7.45
C ASN A 16 -5.05 1.56 -7.34
N TYR A 17 -4.92 0.25 -7.16
CA TYR A 17 -3.65 -0.41 -7.04
C TYR A 17 -3.26 -1.15 -8.32
N THR A 18 -2.00 -1.04 -8.67
CA THR A 18 -1.39 -1.75 -9.79
C THR A 18 -0.49 -2.85 -9.24
N PHE A 19 -0.69 -4.08 -9.71
CA PHE A 19 0.15 -5.21 -9.35
C PHE A 19 1.61 -4.96 -9.74
N ARG A 20 2.52 -5.19 -8.81
CA ARG A 20 3.97 -5.09 -8.98
C ARG A 20 4.63 -6.38 -8.51
N ASN A 21 5.56 -6.87 -9.32
CA ASN A 21 6.31 -8.08 -9.02
C ASN A 21 7.43 -7.83 -7.99
N SER A 22 7.77 -6.58 -7.72
CA SER A 22 8.79 -6.15 -6.75
C SER A 22 8.27 -5.04 -5.84
N PRO A 23 8.77 -4.95 -4.59
CA PRO A 23 8.50 -3.81 -3.72
C PRO A 23 8.99 -2.53 -4.40
N PRO A 24 8.11 -1.54 -4.64
CA PRO A 24 8.57 -0.24 -5.09
C PRO A 24 9.35 0.43 -3.94
N THR A 25 10.53 0.97 -4.26
CA THR A 25 11.25 1.88 -3.38
C THR A 25 10.58 3.23 -3.45
N CYS A 26 9.63 3.40 -2.56
CA CYS A 26 8.97 4.65 -2.31
C CYS A 26 9.75 5.35 -1.21
N GLY A 27 10.26 6.55 -1.50
CA GLY A 27 10.91 7.38 -0.49
C GLY A 27 9.91 8.40 0.02
N GLY A 28 9.85 8.58 1.35
CA GLY A 28 9.03 9.60 2.00
C GLY A 28 8.03 9.03 3.01
N GLN A 29 7.16 9.89 3.53
CA GLN A 29 6.34 9.58 4.72
C GLN A 29 4.90 10.11 4.62
N ASP A 30 4.56 10.88 3.58
CA ASP A 30 3.31 11.65 3.52
C ASP A 30 2.11 10.89 2.94
N GLN A 31 2.34 9.86 2.13
CA GLN A 31 1.28 9.11 1.46
C GLN A 31 1.59 7.62 1.35
N ILE A 32 0.54 6.80 1.26
CA ILE A 32 0.68 5.39 0.88
C ILE A 32 1.22 5.31 -0.55
N CYS A 33 2.31 4.60 -0.72
CA CYS A 33 2.87 4.32 -2.02
C CYS A 33 2.53 2.92 -2.51
N ALA A 34 2.70 1.90 -1.67
CA ALA A 34 2.40 0.53 -2.04
C ALA A 34 2.05 -0.30 -0.82
N VAL A 35 1.28 -1.36 -1.05
CA VAL A 35 0.92 -2.31 -0.01
C VAL A 35 1.23 -3.73 -0.47
N GLN A 36 1.62 -4.57 0.48
CA GLN A 36 1.76 -5.99 0.28
C GLN A 36 0.48 -6.67 0.76
N ALA A 37 -0.20 -7.35 -0.16
CA ALA A 37 -1.46 -8.01 0.13
C ALA A 37 -1.58 -9.33 -0.64
N ASN A 38 -2.61 -10.10 -0.35
CA ASN A 38 -2.98 -11.24 -1.19
C ASN A 38 -3.57 -10.74 -2.50
N ASN A 39 -3.24 -11.41 -3.60
CA ASN A 39 -3.79 -11.07 -4.91
C ASN A 39 -5.14 -11.78 -5.09
N VAL A 40 -6.22 -10.99 -5.08
CA VAL A 40 -7.59 -11.46 -5.30
C VAL A 40 -8.06 -10.92 -6.65
N GLY A 41 -7.92 -11.73 -7.69
CA GLY A 41 -8.40 -11.37 -9.04
C GLY A 41 -7.65 -10.20 -9.70
N GLY A 42 -6.39 -9.96 -9.35
CA GLY A 42 -5.57 -8.85 -9.86
C GLY A 42 -5.51 -7.64 -8.94
N GLN A 43 -6.17 -7.69 -7.79
CA GLN A 43 -6.27 -6.59 -6.83
C GLN A 43 -5.75 -6.99 -5.44
N PRO A 44 -5.30 -6.04 -4.62
CA PRO A 44 -4.92 -6.31 -3.25
C PRO A 44 -6.15 -6.64 -2.39
N ASP A 45 -6.04 -7.70 -1.59
CA ASP A 45 -6.98 -7.99 -0.53
C ASP A 45 -6.78 -7.00 0.64
N LEU A 46 -7.52 -5.89 0.62
CA LEU A 46 -7.49 -4.86 1.66
C LEU A 46 -8.28 -5.31 2.89
N THR A 47 -7.74 -6.28 3.60
CA THR A 47 -8.28 -6.73 4.89
C THR A 47 -8.31 -5.59 5.92
N PRO A 48 -9.20 -5.65 6.92
CA PRO A 48 -9.25 -4.64 7.98
C PRO A 48 -7.91 -4.43 8.69
N ALA A 49 -7.14 -5.51 8.93
CA ALA A 49 -5.83 -5.43 9.55
C ALA A 49 -4.81 -4.67 8.69
N LEU A 50 -4.81 -4.90 7.37
CA LEU A 50 -3.94 -4.16 6.46
C LEU A 50 -4.32 -2.67 6.41
N LYS A 51 -5.61 -2.35 6.44
CA LYS A 51 -6.08 -0.96 6.51
C LYS A 51 -5.64 -0.26 7.80
N ASP A 52 -5.67 -0.96 8.92
CA ASP A 52 -5.19 -0.44 10.20
C ASP A 52 -3.68 -0.17 10.14
N GLU A 53 -2.89 -1.12 9.63
CA GLU A 53 -1.44 -0.92 9.40
C GLU A 53 -1.15 0.28 8.48
N MET A 54 -1.96 0.48 7.44
CA MET A 54 -1.82 1.62 6.54
C MET A 54 -2.07 2.95 7.26
N ILE A 55 -3.06 3.00 8.15
CA ILE A 55 -3.37 4.20 8.94
C ILE A 55 -2.23 4.46 9.93
N THR A 56 -1.76 3.44 10.64
CA THR A 56 -0.64 3.58 11.58
C THR A 56 0.63 4.02 10.87
N ALA A 57 0.99 3.38 9.74
CA ALA A 57 2.16 3.74 8.95
C ALA A 57 2.08 5.21 8.49
N LEU A 58 0.93 5.64 7.99
CA LEU A 58 0.71 7.01 7.54
C LEU A 58 0.74 8.02 8.70
N HIS A 59 0.17 7.66 9.85
CA HIS A 59 0.13 8.52 11.03
C HIS A 59 1.52 8.70 11.66
N ASP A 60 2.29 7.61 11.76
CA ASP A 60 3.65 7.64 12.31
C ASP A 60 4.68 8.11 11.28
N GLY A 61 4.31 8.13 9.99
CA GLY A 61 5.24 8.39 8.88
C GLY A 61 6.29 7.29 8.73
N VAL A 62 6.02 6.08 9.22
CA VAL A 62 6.97 4.97 9.23
C VAL A 62 6.43 3.83 8.38
N GLU A 63 7.23 3.41 7.40
CA GLU A 63 6.92 2.24 6.59
C GLU A 63 6.82 0.97 7.44
N SER A 64 5.82 0.14 7.16
CA SER A 64 5.65 -1.17 7.80
C SER A 64 6.08 -2.29 6.85
N THR A 65 6.12 -3.53 7.36
CA THR A 65 6.46 -4.70 6.54
C THR A 65 5.55 -4.83 5.30
N ASN A 66 4.27 -4.52 5.46
CA ASN A 66 3.27 -4.62 4.39
C ASN A 66 2.90 -3.27 3.76
N VAL A 67 3.45 -2.14 4.21
CA VAL A 67 3.04 -0.81 3.75
C VAL A 67 4.26 0.06 3.49
N LYS A 68 4.35 0.58 2.27
CA LYS A 68 5.38 1.53 1.83
C LYS A 68 4.79 2.91 1.68
N LEU A 69 5.54 3.91 2.10
CA LEU A 69 5.13 5.32 2.06
C LEU A 69 5.93 6.06 0.98
N ARG A 70 5.36 7.12 0.42
CA ARG A 70 6.03 8.03 -0.50
C ARG A 70 5.81 9.48 -0.07
N ASP A 71 6.72 10.33 -0.51
CA ASP A 71 6.56 11.78 -0.53
C ASP A 71 5.42 12.17 -1.49
N ARG A 72 4.88 13.37 -1.31
CA ARG A 72 3.66 13.84 -1.97
C ARG A 72 3.88 14.32 -3.40
#